data_AF-A0A7W7YPJ4-F1
#
_entry.id   AF-A0A7W7YPJ4-F1
#
_cell.length_a   1.000
_cell.length_b   1.000
_cell.length_c   1.000
_cell.angle_alpha   90.00
_cell.angle_beta   90.00
_cell.angle_gamma   90.00
#
_symmetry.space_group_name_H-M   'P 1'
#
loop_
_entity.id
_entity.type
_entity.pdbx_description
1 polymer ?
#
loop_
_entity_poly.entity_id
_entity_poly.type
_entity_poly.pdbx_seq_one_letter_code
_entity_poly.pdbx_strand_id
1 'polypeptide(L)'
;MNHRFPMRQSTYVHASRTSQIITRWRGMGAILAVAFYSLFFAAHQHFQDTPLYVRDQVLFGADTQAFFRNLTNSHTGDHSSIGAEHPAFVILHHPPAQLLIKGLESVGLDVNRARKHGIAILTCLAGAFMVVMVYHALLWSGVPSLRAILLAIACGAGPCVWISASLPEVWIFAGLGVAALAALTAQGTLAPWWLHGLVTIYALGCFVGNLLPIVLLALARCAHDSSQQQRFIPQPLIIALAAVTLTFGLANVQRSVYPLSSPLPASPLTWDIQKAPWVADRAQAGLVGRELFLSNIVAPHSIATEPDASFGNRRRVVLQEAQWSKLDLQKGVGAAWFLLLALSFAGLIWRAQLDPFTLGIVAVIVWFIAALPWYGDRSKLLLQACLWTPAVVIATGLGLERSLEHWPKIKLPITVLLAAFVAAQITRNWMFIQEVLTQVRL
;
A
#
# COMPACT_ATOMS: atom_id res chain seq x y z
N MET A 1 -56.44 -3.04 -3.32
CA MET A 1 -55.02 -2.92 -2.92
C MET A 1 -54.22 -3.91 -3.76
N ASN A 2 -53.57 -3.45 -4.82
CA ASN A 2 -52.74 -4.29 -5.69
C ASN A 2 -51.27 -3.94 -5.45
N HIS A 3 -50.56 -4.80 -4.73
CA HIS A 3 -49.11 -4.76 -4.62
C HIS A 3 -48.49 -5.16 -5.97
N ARG A 4 -48.05 -4.17 -6.75
CA ARG A 4 -47.10 -4.40 -7.84
C ARG A 4 -45.71 -4.56 -7.23
N PHE A 5 -45.19 -5.78 -7.25
CA PHE A 5 -43.77 -6.03 -7.08
C PHE A 5 -43.00 -5.35 -8.23
N PRO A 6 -41.97 -4.52 -7.96
CA PRO A 6 -41.09 -4.04 -9.00
C PRO A 6 -40.25 -5.21 -9.53
N MET A 7 -40.51 -5.59 -10.78
CA MET A 7 -39.79 -6.61 -11.51
C MET A 7 -38.34 -6.15 -11.77
N ARG A 8 -37.39 -7.06 -11.50
CA ARG A 8 -35.93 -6.97 -11.69
C ARG A 8 -35.47 -6.05 -12.84
N GLN A 9 -34.94 -4.89 -12.50
CA GLN A 9 -34.09 -4.06 -13.38
C GLN A 9 -32.58 -4.29 -13.17
N SER A 10 -32.15 -5.15 -12.23
CA SER A 10 -30.73 -5.20 -11.84
C SER A 10 -29.81 -5.90 -12.85
N THR A 11 -30.26 -6.93 -13.57
CA THR A 11 -29.39 -7.72 -14.48
C THR A 11 -28.98 -6.94 -15.74
N TYR A 12 -29.87 -6.15 -16.33
CA TYR A 12 -29.56 -5.33 -17.52
C TYR A 12 -28.71 -4.08 -17.20
N VAL A 13 -28.88 -3.49 -16.01
CA VAL A 13 -28.07 -2.36 -15.54
C VAL A 13 -26.65 -2.80 -15.17
N HIS A 14 -26.48 -4.04 -14.67
CA HIS A 14 -25.15 -4.59 -14.42
C HIS A 14 -24.39 -4.91 -15.73
N ALA A 15 -24.98 -5.61 -16.70
CA ALA A 15 -24.29 -5.95 -17.95
C ALA A 15 -23.81 -4.72 -18.74
N SER A 16 -24.61 -3.64 -18.79
CA SER A 16 -24.24 -2.38 -19.45
C SER A 16 -23.14 -1.63 -18.71
N ARG A 17 -23.19 -1.54 -17.36
CA ARG A 17 -22.08 -1.01 -16.55
C ARG A 17 -20.81 -1.84 -16.70
N THR A 18 -20.90 -3.17 -16.77
CA THR A 18 -19.77 -4.09 -16.91
C THR A 18 -19.04 -3.89 -18.25
N SER A 19 -19.76 -3.74 -19.37
CA SER A 19 -19.14 -3.47 -20.69
C SER A 19 -18.39 -2.12 -20.76
N GLN A 20 -18.92 -1.09 -20.10
CA GLN A 20 -18.28 0.22 -20.00
C GLN A 20 -17.08 0.21 -19.05
N ILE A 21 -17.12 -0.58 -17.98
CA ILE A 21 -15.98 -0.78 -17.08
C ILE A 21 -14.84 -1.52 -17.79
N ILE A 22 -15.14 -2.57 -18.58
CA ILE A 22 -14.15 -3.36 -19.33
C ILE A 22 -13.44 -2.53 -20.43
N THR A 23 -14.13 -1.58 -21.05
CA THR A 23 -13.51 -0.66 -22.04
C THR A 23 -12.66 0.43 -21.38
N ARG A 24 -13.10 0.95 -20.22
CA ARG A 24 -12.30 1.85 -19.35
C ARG A 24 -11.10 1.16 -18.68
N TRP A 25 -11.14 -0.17 -18.63
CA TRP A 25 -10.15 -1.07 -18.04
C TRP A 25 -8.81 -1.07 -18.77
N ARG A 26 -8.82 -1.00 -20.12
CA ARG A 26 -7.66 -1.39 -20.93
C ARG A 26 -6.61 -0.30 -21.17
N GLY A 27 -6.97 0.98 -21.13
CA GLY A 27 -6.03 2.08 -21.41
C GLY A 27 -5.40 2.66 -20.15
N MET A 28 -6.24 3.10 -19.21
CA MET A 28 -5.77 3.95 -18.11
C MET A 28 -4.93 3.21 -17.06
N GLY A 29 -5.26 1.95 -16.76
CA GLY A 29 -4.45 1.13 -15.84
C GLY A 29 -3.02 0.96 -16.34
N ALA A 30 -2.84 0.71 -17.65
CA ALA A 30 -1.52 0.61 -18.26
C ALA A 30 -0.77 1.96 -18.25
N ILE A 31 -1.47 3.07 -18.54
CA ILE A 31 -0.88 4.41 -18.47
C ILE A 31 -0.40 4.73 -17.05
N LEU A 32 -1.23 4.45 -16.04
CA LEU A 32 -0.85 4.63 -14.63
C LEU A 32 0.34 3.75 -14.25
N ALA A 33 0.35 2.48 -14.68
CA ALA A 33 1.45 1.56 -14.42
C ALA A 33 2.77 2.11 -15.00
N VAL A 34 2.79 2.49 -16.28
CA VAL A 34 3.99 2.99 -16.96
C VAL A 34 4.44 4.33 -16.38
N ALA A 35 3.51 5.25 -16.13
CA ALA A 35 3.83 6.57 -15.59
C ALA A 35 4.46 6.47 -14.19
N PHE A 36 3.83 5.71 -13.29
CA PHE A 36 4.34 5.56 -11.92
C PHE A 36 5.58 4.68 -11.85
N TYR A 37 5.67 3.62 -12.65
CA TYR A 37 6.92 2.86 -12.78
C TYR A 37 8.07 3.78 -13.19
N SER A 38 7.88 4.62 -14.21
CA SER A 38 8.91 5.54 -14.70
C SER A 38 9.28 6.57 -13.63
N LEU A 39 8.28 7.08 -12.90
CA LEU A 39 8.48 8.04 -11.81
C LEU A 39 9.30 7.44 -10.65
N PHE A 40 8.96 6.24 -10.21
CA PHE A 40 9.67 5.53 -9.15
C PHE A 40 11.07 5.12 -9.59
N PHE A 41 11.22 4.67 -10.84
CA PHE A 41 12.52 4.28 -11.36
C PHE A 41 13.45 5.49 -11.55
N ALA A 42 12.93 6.65 -11.97
CA ALA A 42 13.68 7.89 -12.02
C ALA A 42 14.13 8.32 -10.61
N ALA A 43 13.25 8.24 -9.61
CA ALA A 43 13.62 8.51 -8.22
C ALA A 43 14.67 7.51 -7.70
N HIS A 44 14.54 6.21 -8.03
CA HIS A 44 15.56 5.21 -7.75
C HIS A 44 16.94 5.59 -8.33
N GLN A 45 16.99 6.07 -9.57
CA GLN A 45 18.24 6.51 -10.18
C GLN A 45 18.93 7.65 -9.42
N HIS A 46 18.18 8.47 -8.69
CA HIS A 46 18.77 9.48 -7.81
C HIS A 46 19.26 8.89 -6.47
N PHE A 47 18.59 7.85 -5.96
CA PHE A 47 18.97 7.16 -4.71
C PHE A 47 20.12 6.16 -4.88
N GLN A 48 20.32 5.57 -6.05
CA GLN A 48 21.29 4.49 -6.26
C GLN A 48 22.76 4.88 -5.96
N ASP A 49 23.07 6.17 -6.06
CA ASP A 49 24.40 6.77 -5.84
C ASP A 49 24.58 7.27 -4.40
N THR A 50 23.63 6.99 -3.53
CA THR A 50 23.66 7.38 -2.12
C THR A 50 24.08 6.21 -1.22
N PRO A 51 24.43 6.46 0.06
CA PRO A 51 24.81 5.40 1.00
C PRO A 51 23.73 4.35 1.32
N LEU A 52 22.49 4.55 0.88
CA LEU A 52 21.32 3.69 1.19
C LEU A 52 21.50 2.22 0.79
N TYR A 53 22.27 1.93 -0.26
CA TYR A 53 22.53 0.56 -0.71
C TYR A 53 23.66 -0.15 0.05
N VAL A 54 24.38 0.60 0.88
CA VAL A 54 25.57 0.13 1.59
C VAL A 54 25.39 0.23 3.10
N ARG A 55 24.30 0.87 3.57
CA ARG A 55 24.02 1.10 4.98
C ARG A 55 22.51 1.15 5.23
N ASP A 56 22.07 0.41 6.23
CA ASP A 56 20.70 0.51 6.78
C ASP A 56 20.53 1.76 7.65
N GLN A 57 19.29 2.09 7.97
CA GLN A 57 18.86 3.14 8.90
C GLN A 57 19.22 4.59 8.49
N VAL A 58 19.80 4.79 7.31
CA VAL A 58 20.18 6.12 6.80
C VAL A 58 18.97 7.01 6.52
N LEU A 59 17.87 6.44 6.03
CA LEU A 59 16.65 7.17 5.69
C LEU A 59 15.43 6.59 6.40
N PHE A 60 14.83 7.33 7.34
CA PHE A 60 13.60 6.93 8.06
C PHE A 60 13.67 5.52 8.64
N GLY A 61 14.85 5.14 9.12
CA GLY A 61 15.09 3.80 9.63
C GLY A 61 14.92 2.66 8.62
N ALA A 62 14.99 2.90 7.31
CA ALA A 62 14.84 1.87 6.28
C ALA A 62 15.93 0.79 6.36
N ASP A 63 15.58 -0.47 6.09
CA ASP A 63 16.51 -1.61 6.08
C ASP A 63 16.91 -1.98 4.63
N THR A 64 17.30 -0.94 3.87
CA THR A 64 17.51 -1.02 2.43
C THR A 64 18.66 -1.93 2.01
N GLN A 65 19.77 -1.90 2.75
CA GLN A 65 20.91 -2.76 2.47
C GLN A 65 20.59 -4.20 2.83
N ALA A 66 19.97 -4.44 3.99
CA ALA A 66 19.55 -5.76 4.40
C ALA A 66 18.65 -6.38 3.32
N PHE A 67 17.57 -5.69 2.95
CA PHE A 67 16.66 -6.11 1.89
C PHE A 67 17.40 -6.42 0.58
N PHE A 68 18.25 -5.49 0.12
CA PHE A 68 19.02 -5.65 -1.12
C PHE A 68 19.89 -6.90 -1.08
N ARG A 69 20.56 -7.16 0.04
CA ARG A 69 21.39 -8.37 0.23
C ARG A 69 20.56 -9.64 0.16
N ASN A 70 19.42 -9.72 0.84
CA ASN A 70 18.58 -10.92 0.77
C ASN A 70 18.17 -11.25 -0.68
N LEU A 71 17.77 -10.27 -1.48
CA LEU A 71 17.33 -10.55 -2.85
C LEU A 71 18.48 -10.78 -3.85
N THR A 72 19.71 -10.40 -3.51
CA THR A 72 20.88 -10.54 -4.39
C THR A 72 21.83 -11.66 -4.00
N ASN A 73 21.78 -12.12 -2.74
CA ASN A 73 22.57 -13.24 -2.24
C ASN A 73 22.23 -14.56 -2.96
N SER A 74 23.15 -15.52 -2.90
CA SER A 74 22.88 -16.88 -3.34
C SER A 74 21.76 -17.53 -2.50
N HIS A 75 21.19 -18.63 -3.00
CA HIS A 75 20.18 -19.39 -2.26
C HIS A 75 20.67 -19.89 -0.89
N THR A 76 21.96 -20.19 -0.75
CA THR A 76 22.63 -20.57 0.51
C THR A 76 23.08 -19.39 1.36
N GLY A 77 22.92 -18.16 0.88
CA GLY A 77 23.29 -16.95 1.63
C GLY A 77 22.40 -16.73 2.84
N ASP A 78 22.79 -15.78 3.70
CA ASP A 78 21.98 -15.37 4.84
C ASP A 78 20.76 -14.57 4.35
N HIS A 79 19.57 -15.08 4.69
CA HIS A 79 18.27 -14.49 4.37
C HIS A 79 17.46 -14.11 5.62
N SER A 80 18.09 -14.10 6.80
CA SER A 80 17.42 -13.95 8.09
C SER A 80 16.91 -12.52 8.35
N SER A 81 17.51 -11.52 7.69
CA SER A 81 17.20 -10.11 7.93
C SER A 81 15.83 -9.64 7.43
N ILE A 82 15.15 -10.41 6.56
CA ILE A 82 13.74 -10.18 6.21
C ILE A 82 12.78 -10.57 7.36
N GLY A 83 13.27 -11.16 8.46
CA GLY A 83 12.43 -11.42 9.64
C GLY A 83 11.37 -12.52 9.42
N ALA A 84 10.74 -12.95 10.51
CA ALA A 84 9.71 -14.00 10.48
C ALA A 84 8.31 -13.45 10.14
N GLU A 85 8.14 -12.13 10.25
CA GLU A 85 6.93 -11.39 9.91
C GLU A 85 6.64 -11.33 8.40
N HIS A 86 7.61 -11.73 7.58
CA HIS A 86 7.53 -11.77 6.12
C HIS A 86 7.69 -13.24 5.63
N PRO A 87 6.75 -14.14 6.01
CA PRO A 87 6.99 -15.58 6.12
C PRO A 87 7.27 -16.30 4.80
N ALA A 88 6.78 -15.78 3.66
CA ALA A 88 7.05 -16.35 2.34
C ALA A 88 7.71 -15.34 1.40
N PHE A 89 8.31 -14.28 1.95
CA PHE A 89 8.80 -13.17 1.15
C PHE A 89 9.96 -13.56 0.23
N VAL A 90 10.95 -14.30 0.75
CA VAL A 90 12.15 -14.68 0.00
C VAL A 90 11.79 -15.61 -1.16
N ILE A 91 10.94 -16.62 -0.91
CA ILE A 91 10.53 -17.56 -1.96
C ILE A 91 9.69 -16.88 -3.05
N LEU A 92 8.93 -15.84 -2.72
CA LEU A 92 8.12 -15.09 -3.68
C LEU A 92 8.96 -14.10 -4.53
N HIS A 93 9.99 -13.47 -3.96
CA HIS A 93 10.67 -12.34 -4.60
C HIS A 93 12.11 -12.61 -5.04
N HIS A 94 12.81 -13.58 -4.42
CA HIS A 94 14.18 -13.93 -4.82
C HIS A 94 14.25 -14.49 -6.24
N PRO A 95 13.41 -15.45 -6.67
CA PRO A 95 13.49 -15.97 -8.04
C PRO A 95 13.22 -14.88 -9.11
N PRO A 96 12.15 -14.05 -9.01
CA PRO A 96 11.96 -12.93 -9.93
C PRO A 96 13.12 -11.94 -9.92
N ALA A 97 13.67 -11.60 -8.75
CA ALA A 97 14.83 -10.72 -8.66
C ALA A 97 16.04 -11.29 -9.42
N GLN A 98 16.37 -12.56 -9.21
CA GLN A 98 17.50 -13.21 -9.88
C GLN A 98 17.30 -13.33 -11.39
N LEU A 99 16.06 -13.56 -11.86
CA LEU A 99 15.73 -13.56 -13.29
C LEU A 99 15.96 -12.19 -13.92
N LEU A 100 15.52 -11.11 -13.25
CA LEU A 100 15.75 -9.74 -13.70
C LEU A 100 17.24 -9.39 -13.74
N ILE A 101 17.99 -9.77 -12.71
CA ILE A 101 19.44 -9.52 -12.62
C ILE A 101 20.17 -10.22 -13.76
N LYS A 102 19.94 -11.52 -13.95
CA LYS A 102 20.56 -12.30 -15.04
C LYS A 102 20.16 -11.78 -16.42
N GLY A 103 18.91 -11.34 -16.59
CA GLY A 103 18.44 -10.72 -17.82
C GLY A 103 19.12 -9.38 -18.12
N LEU A 104 19.46 -8.60 -17.11
CA LEU A 104 20.22 -7.35 -17.28
C LEU A 104 21.71 -7.63 -17.54
N GLU A 105 22.30 -8.62 -16.87
CA GLU A 105 23.67 -9.08 -17.12
C GLU A 105 23.84 -9.58 -18.56
N SER A 106 22.87 -10.33 -19.10
CA SER A 106 22.93 -10.83 -20.48
C SER A 106 22.82 -9.72 -21.53
N VAL A 107 22.25 -8.57 -21.19
CA VAL A 107 22.19 -7.36 -22.03
C VAL A 107 23.46 -6.49 -21.87
N GLY A 108 24.42 -6.92 -21.03
CA GLY A 108 25.75 -6.30 -20.90
C GLY A 108 25.88 -5.29 -19.77
N LEU A 109 24.94 -5.25 -18.81
CA LEU A 109 25.12 -4.45 -17.60
C LEU A 109 26.16 -5.11 -16.67
N ASP A 110 27.00 -4.28 -16.04
CA ASP A 110 27.88 -4.72 -14.95
C ASP A 110 27.06 -5.35 -13.81
N VAL A 111 27.61 -6.38 -13.17
CA VAL A 111 26.94 -7.18 -12.12
C VAL A 111 26.37 -6.30 -11.01
N ASN A 112 27.12 -5.28 -10.56
CA ASN A 112 26.65 -4.40 -9.49
C ASN A 112 25.48 -3.52 -9.94
N ARG A 113 25.51 -3.03 -11.18
CA ARG A 113 24.42 -2.24 -11.77
C ARG A 113 23.19 -3.10 -12.06
N ALA A 114 23.40 -4.30 -12.60
CA ALA A 114 22.33 -5.28 -12.85
C ALA A 114 21.61 -5.65 -11.56
N ARG A 115 22.33 -5.86 -10.45
CA ARG A 115 21.75 -6.06 -9.12
C ARG A 115 20.90 -4.88 -8.67
N LYS A 116 21.45 -3.66 -8.66
CA LYS A 116 20.71 -2.45 -8.24
C LYS A 116 19.44 -2.23 -9.07
N HIS A 117 19.56 -2.29 -10.39
CA HIS A 117 18.42 -2.09 -11.29
C HIS A 117 17.41 -3.24 -11.26
N GLY A 118 17.84 -4.50 -11.13
CA GLY A 118 16.94 -5.65 -11.02
C GLY A 118 16.02 -5.54 -9.80
N ILE A 119 16.59 -5.18 -8.64
CA ILE A 119 15.81 -4.94 -7.42
C ILE A 119 14.93 -3.70 -7.54
N ALA A 120 15.43 -2.64 -8.18
CA ALA A 120 14.66 -1.44 -8.42
C ALA A 120 13.45 -1.69 -9.34
N ILE A 121 13.62 -2.45 -10.42
CA ILE A 121 12.53 -2.85 -11.31
C ILE A 121 11.44 -3.55 -10.50
N LEU A 122 11.82 -4.51 -9.64
CA LEU A 122 10.87 -5.26 -8.84
C LEU A 122 10.06 -4.37 -7.87
N THR A 123 10.73 -3.48 -7.15
CA THR A 123 10.11 -2.55 -6.18
C THR A 123 9.27 -1.45 -6.85
N CYS A 124 9.77 -0.88 -7.94
CA CYS A 124 9.03 0.11 -8.75
C CYS A 124 7.78 -0.51 -9.37
N LEU A 125 7.85 -1.74 -9.86
CA LEU A 125 6.69 -2.47 -10.35
C LEU A 125 5.68 -2.72 -9.24
N ALA A 126 6.14 -3.10 -8.03
CA ALA A 126 5.24 -3.30 -6.90
C ALA A 126 4.46 -2.02 -6.56
N GLY A 127 5.15 -0.87 -6.50
CA GLY A 127 4.52 0.43 -6.29
C GLY A 127 3.55 0.81 -7.42
N ALA A 128 3.94 0.62 -8.67
CA ALA A 128 3.10 0.91 -9.83
C ALA A 128 1.83 0.05 -9.84
N PHE A 129 1.96 -1.25 -9.57
CA PHE A 129 0.80 -2.15 -9.47
C PHE A 129 -0.10 -1.79 -8.29
N MET A 130 0.45 -1.31 -7.17
CA MET A 130 -0.36 -0.88 -6.04
C MET A 130 -1.27 0.30 -6.44
N VAL A 131 -0.75 1.27 -7.18
CA VAL A 131 -1.54 2.39 -7.75
C VAL A 131 -2.65 1.87 -8.65
N VAL A 132 -2.34 0.91 -9.52
CA VAL A 132 -3.31 0.29 -10.44
C VAL A 132 -4.38 -0.47 -9.68
N MET A 133 -4.02 -1.19 -8.60
CA MET A 133 -4.98 -1.89 -7.75
C MET A 133 -5.91 -0.91 -7.01
N VAL A 134 -5.39 0.21 -6.51
CA VAL A 134 -6.22 1.28 -5.91
C VAL A 134 -7.19 1.86 -6.94
N TYR A 135 -6.72 2.14 -8.17
CA TYR A 135 -7.57 2.58 -9.26
C TYR A 135 -8.69 1.57 -9.55
N HIS A 136 -8.36 0.27 -9.64
CA HIS A 136 -9.35 -0.77 -9.89
C HIS A 136 -10.34 -0.94 -8.74
N ALA A 137 -9.88 -0.91 -7.49
CA ALA A 137 -10.76 -0.97 -6.32
C ALA A 137 -11.82 0.14 -6.38
N LEU A 138 -11.40 1.38 -6.63
CA LEU A 138 -12.30 2.53 -6.78
C LEU A 138 -13.26 2.37 -7.97
N LEU A 139 -12.74 1.98 -9.14
CA LEU A 139 -13.53 1.83 -10.36
C LEU A 139 -14.63 0.75 -10.20
N TRP A 140 -14.28 -0.42 -9.66
CA TRP A 140 -15.23 -1.51 -9.43
C TRP A 140 -16.29 -1.15 -8.39
N SER A 141 -15.94 -0.31 -7.41
CA SER A 141 -16.89 0.25 -6.45
C SER A 141 -17.74 1.41 -6.99
N GLY A 142 -17.70 1.69 -8.30
CA GLY A 142 -18.57 2.67 -8.95
C GLY A 142 -18.09 4.11 -8.90
N VAL A 143 -16.83 4.35 -8.50
CA VAL A 143 -16.22 5.69 -8.52
C VAL A 143 -16.01 6.13 -9.98
N PRO A 144 -16.44 7.35 -10.37
CA PRO A 144 -16.24 7.84 -11.73
C PRO A 144 -14.77 7.91 -12.11
N SER A 145 -14.47 7.53 -13.35
CA SER A 145 -13.11 7.26 -13.82
C SER A 145 -12.13 8.39 -13.55
N LEU A 146 -12.51 9.65 -13.81
CA LEU A 146 -11.62 10.79 -13.55
C LEU A 146 -11.21 10.89 -12.08
N ARG A 147 -12.16 10.74 -11.14
CA ARG A 147 -11.86 10.81 -9.70
C ARG A 147 -11.10 9.57 -9.22
N ALA A 148 -11.41 8.39 -9.76
CA ALA A 148 -10.64 7.18 -9.50
C ALA A 148 -9.18 7.33 -9.95
N ILE A 149 -8.93 7.93 -11.13
CA ILE A 149 -7.59 8.24 -11.63
C ILE A 149 -6.89 9.22 -10.69
N LEU A 150 -7.52 10.35 -10.36
CA LEU A 150 -6.90 11.37 -9.51
C LEU A 150 -6.58 10.85 -8.11
N LEU A 151 -7.45 10.03 -7.52
CA LEU A 151 -7.20 9.40 -6.23
C LEU A 151 -6.08 8.35 -6.30
N ALA A 152 -6.04 7.54 -7.36
CA ALA A 152 -4.93 6.60 -7.58
C ALA A 152 -3.60 7.35 -7.74
N ILE A 153 -3.59 8.47 -8.48
CA ILE A 153 -2.43 9.34 -8.59
C ILE A 153 -2.03 9.87 -7.21
N ALA A 154 -3.00 10.31 -6.39
CA ALA A 154 -2.72 10.78 -5.03
C ALA A 154 -2.09 9.69 -4.14
N CYS A 155 -2.50 8.43 -4.30
CA CYS A 155 -1.87 7.29 -3.62
C CYS A 155 -0.41 7.10 -4.06
N GLY A 156 -0.17 7.06 -5.36
CA GLY A 156 1.18 6.81 -5.91
C GLY A 156 2.16 7.96 -5.67
N ALA A 157 1.65 9.19 -5.71
CA ALA A 157 2.44 10.39 -5.46
C ALA A 157 2.62 10.68 -3.97
N GLY A 158 2.02 9.90 -3.06
CA GLY A 158 2.24 10.03 -1.63
C GLY A 158 3.69 9.74 -1.24
N PRO A 159 4.29 10.46 -0.26
CA PRO A 159 5.70 10.31 0.08
C PRO A 159 6.05 8.88 0.52
N CYS A 160 5.15 8.17 1.22
CA CYS A 160 5.40 6.79 1.64
C CYS A 160 5.60 5.87 0.42
N VAL A 161 4.66 5.88 -0.52
CA VAL A 161 4.71 5.07 -1.74
C VAL A 161 5.88 5.47 -2.63
N TRP A 162 6.08 6.77 -2.83
CA TRP A 162 7.13 7.28 -3.71
C TRP A 162 8.52 6.90 -3.19
N ILE A 163 8.77 7.01 -1.88
CA ILE A 163 10.04 6.60 -1.29
C ILE A 163 10.19 5.08 -1.30
N SER A 164 9.21 4.33 -0.78
CA SER A 164 9.30 2.87 -0.65
C SER A 164 9.27 2.12 -1.99
N ALA A 165 8.68 2.68 -3.04
CA ALA A 165 8.74 2.08 -4.38
C ALA A 165 10.06 2.36 -5.10
N SER A 166 10.76 3.43 -4.72
CA SER A 166 12.06 3.82 -5.29
C SER A 166 13.25 3.21 -4.54
N LEU A 167 12.99 2.63 -3.36
CA LEU A 167 13.98 2.02 -2.49
C LEU A 167 13.71 0.52 -2.31
N PRO A 168 14.77 -0.29 -2.15
CA PRO A 168 14.67 -1.68 -1.73
C PRO A 168 14.07 -1.80 -0.33
N GLU A 169 12.75 -1.96 -0.21
CA GLU A 169 12.06 -2.06 1.08
C GLU A 169 10.88 -3.05 1.02
N VAL A 170 10.62 -3.77 2.12
CA VAL A 170 9.57 -4.81 2.19
C VAL A 170 8.15 -4.26 2.16
N TRP A 171 7.93 -3.06 2.74
CA TRP A 171 6.58 -2.54 3.01
C TRP A 171 5.78 -2.23 1.74
N ILE A 172 6.44 -1.94 0.61
CA ILE A 172 5.75 -1.69 -0.66
C ILE A 172 5.03 -2.94 -1.18
N PHE A 173 5.62 -4.13 -0.98
CA PHE A 173 5.03 -5.40 -1.40
C PHE A 173 3.85 -5.79 -0.50
N ALA A 174 3.97 -5.53 0.80
CA ALA A 174 2.88 -5.72 1.75
C ALA A 174 1.69 -4.78 1.45
N GLY A 175 1.95 -3.52 1.14
CA GLY A 175 0.94 -2.55 0.67
C GLY A 175 0.28 -2.96 -0.64
N LEU A 176 1.05 -3.46 -1.61
CA LEU A 176 0.52 -4.05 -2.85
C LEU A 176 -0.43 -5.22 -2.55
N GLY A 177 -0.09 -6.10 -1.60
CA GLY A 177 -0.95 -7.19 -1.19
C GLY A 177 -2.32 -6.71 -0.70
N VAL A 178 -2.34 -5.69 0.15
CA VAL A 178 -3.59 -5.07 0.65
C VAL A 178 -4.38 -4.41 -0.48
N ALA A 179 -3.71 -3.66 -1.36
CA ALA A 179 -4.37 -3.02 -2.49
C ALA A 179 -4.99 -4.05 -3.46
N ALA A 180 -4.27 -5.14 -3.74
CA ALA A 180 -4.75 -6.23 -4.57
C ALA A 180 -5.95 -6.95 -3.94
N LEU A 181 -5.91 -7.23 -2.62
CA LEU A 181 -7.05 -7.79 -1.90
C LEU A 181 -8.27 -6.87 -2.01
N ALA A 182 -8.10 -5.57 -1.82
CA ALA A 182 -9.18 -4.59 -1.96
C ALA A 182 -9.76 -4.57 -3.39
N ALA A 183 -8.89 -4.57 -4.42
CA ALA A 183 -9.30 -4.59 -5.82
C ALA A 183 -10.10 -5.84 -6.19
N LEU A 184 -9.65 -7.03 -5.75
CA LEU A 184 -10.36 -8.28 -5.98
C LEU A 184 -11.69 -8.34 -5.25
N THR A 185 -11.73 -7.88 -3.99
CA THR A 185 -12.97 -7.85 -3.22
C THR A 185 -13.98 -6.90 -3.86
N ALA A 186 -13.54 -5.75 -4.36
CA ALA A 186 -14.38 -4.80 -5.09
C ALA A 186 -14.87 -5.37 -6.44
N GLN A 187 -14.04 -6.12 -7.16
CA GLN A 187 -14.39 -6.74 -8.44
C GLN A 187 -15.53 -7.76 -8.32
N GLY A 188 -15.68 -8.36 -7.15
CA GLY A 188 -16.84 -9.17 -6.85
C GLY A 188 -16.78 -10.55 -7.53
N THR A 189 -17.93 -11.03 -8.01
CA THR A 189 -18.09 -12.39 -8.58
C THR A 189 -17.37 -12.57 -9.92
N LEU A 190 -16.89 -11.46 -10.50
CA LEU A 190 -16.12 -11.45 -11.73
C LEU A 190 -14.66 -11.88 -11.51
N ALA A 191 -14.17 -11.84 -10.28
CA ALA A 191 -12.82 -12.31 -9.96
C ALA A 191 -12.81 -13.85 -9.86
N PRO A 192 -11.95 -14.56 -10.60
CA PRO A 192 -11.89 -16.00 -10.51
C PRO A 192 -11.35 -16.43 -9.14
N TRP A 193 -11.86 -17.54 -8.63
CA TRP A 193 -11.57 -18.03 -7.27
C TRP A 193 -10.08 -18.27 -7.00
N TRP A 194 -9.32 -18.70 -8.00
CA TRP A 194 -7.88 -18.96 -7.87
C TRP A 194 -7.08 -17.67 -7.64
N LEU A 195 -7.54 -16.53 -8.17
CA LEU A 195 -6.89 -15.24 -8.03
C LEU A 195 -7.00 -14.72 -6.60
N HIS A 196 -8.13 -14.97 -5.94
CA HIS A 196 -8.28 -14.71 -4.50
C HIS A 196 -7.29 -15.52 -3.67
N GLY A 197 -7.10 -16.81 -4.00
CA GLY A 197 -6.10 -17.65 -3.36
C GLY A 197 -4.69 -17.09 -3.52
N LEU A 198 -4.28 -16.78 -4.76
CA LEU A 198 -2.95 -16.23 -5.06
C LEU A 198 -2.68 -14.91 -4.34
N VAL A 199 -3.61 -13.95 -4.39
CA VAL A 199 -3.43 -12.65 -3.74
C VAL A 199 -3.43 -12.78 -2.23
N THR A 200 -4.21 -13.71 -1.66
CA THR A 200 -4.16 -14.01 -0.22
C THR A 200 -2.80 -14.56 0.19
N ILE A 201 -2.27 -15.53 -0.57
CA ILE A 201 -0.94 -16.11 -0.34
C ILE A 201 0.12 -15.02 -0.42
N TYR A 202 0.05 -14.18 -1.45
CA TYR A 202 0.99 -13.09 -1.65
C TYR A 202 0.92 -12.07 -0.51
N ALA A 203 -0.27 -11.59 -0.14
CA ALA A 203 -0.44 -10.57 0.89
C ALA A 203 0.04 -11.05 2.27
N LEU A 204 -0.31 -12.29 2.65
CA LEU A 204 0.14 -12.88 3.91
C LEU A 204 1.63 -13.24 3.88
N GLY A 205 2.11 -13.74 2.73
CA GLY A 205 3.51 -14.06 2.51
C GLY A 205 4.41 -12.83 2.60
N CYS A 206 3.91 -11.69 2.15
CA CYS A 206 4.59 -10.40 2.23
C CYS A 206 4.51 -9.77 3.61
N PHE A 207 3.50 -10.04 4.43
CA PHE A 207 3.42 -9.56 5.81
C PHE A 207 2.33 -10.32 6.58
N VAL A 208 2.70 -10.97 7.68
CA VAL A 208 1.76 -11.74 8.51
C VAL A 208 0.63 -10.88 9.08
N GLY A 209 0.87 -9.57 9.31
CA GLY A 209 -0.15 -8.65 9.79
C GLY A 209 -1.30 -8.42 8.82
N ASN A 210 -1.22 -8.92 7.60
CA ASN A 210 -2.33 -8.96 6.66
C ASN A 210 -3.35 -10.08 6.94
N LEU A 211 -3.13 -10.95 7.94
CA LEU A 211 -4.06 -12.02 8.32
C LEU A 211 -5.49 -11.52 8.57
N LEU A 212 -5.67 -10.51 9.44
CA LEU A 212 -7.01 -9.97 9.66
C LEU A 212 -7.56 -9.21 8.45
N PRO A 213 -6.80 -8.36 7.73
CA PRO A 213 -7.27 -7.76 6.49
C PRO A 213 -7.79 -8.77 5.47
N ILE A 214 -7.13 -9.92 5.32
CA ILE A 214 -7.58 -11.04 4.48
C ILE A 214 -8.94 -11.55 4.96
N VAL A 215 -9.08 -11.85 6.25
CA VAL A 215 -10.33 -12.37 6.82
C VAL A 215 -11.47 -11.35 6.70
N LEU A 216 -11.21 -10.09 7.03
CA LEU A 216 -12.20 -9.01 6.97
C LEU A 216 -12.69 -8.76 5.54
N LEU A 217 -11.78 -8.75 4.55
CA LEU A 217 -12.15 -8.58 3.15
C LEU A 217 -12.83 -9.82 2.57
N ALA A 218 -12.47 -11.02 3.01
CA ALA A 218 -13.19 -12.25 2.65
C ALA A 218 -14.61 -12.27 3.23
N LEU A 219 -14.80 -11.83 4.48
CA LEU A 219 -16.12 -11.66 5.08
C LEU A 219 -16.95 -10.59 4.36
N ALA A 220 -16.34 -9.45 4.03
CA ALA A 220 -16.99 -8.41 3.23
C ALA A 220 -17.43 -8.95 1.87
N ARG A 221 -16.62 -9.82 1.24
CA ARG A 221 -16.97 -10.53 0.01
C ARG A 221 -18.17 -11.46 0.19
N CYS A 222 -18.15 -12.30 1.23
CA CYS A 222 -19.26 -13.20 1.55
C CYS A 222 -20.56 -12.42 1.80
N ALA A 223 -20.49 -11.30 2.52
CA ALA A 223 -21.64 -10.43 2.77
C ALA A 223 -22.16 -9.78 1.48
N HIS A 224 -21.25 -9.32 0.61
CA HIS A 224 -21.60 -8.78 -0.70
C HIS A 224 -22.30 -9.84 -1.58
N ASP A 225 -21.75 -11.05 -1.67
CA ASP A 225 -22.35 -12.14 -2.45
C ASP A 225 -23.70 -12.57 -1.88
N SER A 226 -23.82 -12.61 -0.55
CA SER A 226 -25.08 -12.92 0.15
C SER A 226 -26.17 -11.92 -0.20
N SER A 227 -25.85 -10.63 -0.25
CA SER A 227 -26.82 -9.58 -0.62
C SER A 227 -27.35 -9.74 -2.05
N GLN A 228 -26.49 -10.20 -2.98
CA GLN A 228 -26.87 -10.40 -4.38
C GLN A 228 -27.65 -11.70 -4.61
N GLN A 229 -27.23 -12.78 -3.95
CA GLN A 229 -27.75 -14.13 -4.18
C GLN A 229 -28.82 -14.57 -3.17
N GLN A 230 -29.10 -13.73 -2.16
CA GLN A 230 -30.05 -13.98 -1.06
C GLN A 230 -29.72 -15.27 -0.27
N ARG A 231 -28.46 -15.70 -0.30
CA ARG A 231 -27.94 -16.89 0.36
C ARG A 231 -26.48 -16.65 0.75
N PHE A 232 -26.12 -17.06 1.97
CA PHE A 232 -24.73 -16.94 2.42
C PHE A 232 -23.84 -17.98 1.72
N ILE A 233 -22.81 -17.51 1.03
CA ILE A 233 -21.83 -18.37 0.35
C ILE A 233 -20.47 -18.18 1.05
N PRO A 234 -20.01 -19.20 1.82
CA PRO A 234 -18.76 -19.09 2.59
C PRO A 234 -17.50 -19.26 1.73
N GLN A 235 -17.64 -19.50 0.42
CA GLN A 235 -16.53 -19.84 -0.47
C GLN A 235 -15.35 -18.85 -0.41
N PRO A 236 -15.53 -17.51 -0.46
CA PRO A 236 -14.41 -16.58 -0.33
C PRO A 236 -13.63 -16.74 0.98
N LEU A 237 -14.34 -16.98 2.09
CA LEU A 237 -13.72 -17.22 3.39
C LEU A 237 -12.97 -18.55 3.43
N ILE A 238 -13.54 -19.62 2.87
CA ILE A 238 -12.89 -20.94 2.80
C ILE A 238 -11.60 -20.84 1.99
N ILE A 239 -11.62 -20.15 0.83
CA ILE A 239 -10.44 -19.94 -0.01
C ILE A 239 -9.38 -19.13 0.75
N ALA A 240 -9.79 -18.06 1.44
CA ALA A 240 -8.87 -17.24 2.22
C ALA A 240 -8.20 -18.05 3.34
N LEU A 241 -8.96 -18.84 4.09
CA LEU A 241 -8.43 -19.70 5.15
C LEU A 241 -7.52 -20.80 4.60
N ALA A 242 -7.87 -21.43 3.48
CA ALA A 242 -7.01 -22.40 2.81
C ALA A 242 -5.69 -21.76 2.34
N ALA A 243 -5.75 -20.55 1.79
CA ALA A 243 -4.59 -19.77 1.36
C ALA A 243 -3.70 -19.35 2.54
N VAL A 244 -4.28 -19.01 3.69
CA VAL A 244 -3.55 -18.77 4.94
C VAL A 244 -2.73 -20.00 5.31
N THR A 245 -3.37 -21.19 5.38
CA THR A 245 -2.69 -22.46 5.67
C THR A 245 -1.57 -22.75 4.67
N LEU A 246 -1.83 -22.53 3.38
CA LEU A 246 -0.82 -22.73 2.34
C LEU A 246 0.38 -21.79 2.51
N THR A 247 0.16 -20.54 2.94
CA THR A 247 1.24 -19.56 3.15
C THR A 247 2.18 -20.00 4.27
N PHE A 248 1.65 -20.53 5.37
CA PHE A 248 2.47 -21.12 6.43
C PHE A 248 3.20 -22.38 5.95
N GLY A 249 2.57 -23.18 5.07
CA GLY A 249 3.24 -24.26 4.35
C GLY A 249 4.41 -23.73 3.50
N LEU A 250 4.21 -22.65 2.75
CA LEU A 250 5.24 -21.99 1.94
C LEU A 250 6.38 -21.43 2.78
N ALA A 251 6.13 -20.96 3.99
CA ALA A 251 7.18 -20.53 4.91
C ALA A 251 8.10 -21.70 5.30
N ASN A 252 7.54 -22.90 5.50
CA ASN A 252 8.34 -24.10 5.74
C ASN A 252 9.13 -24.51 4.49
N VAL A 253 8.51 -24.44 3.30
CA VAL A 253 9.20 -24.69 2.02
C VAL A 253 10.30 -23.67 1.78
N GLN A 254 10.08 -22.40 2.11
CA GLN A 254 11.09 -21.34 2.03
C GLN A 254 12.32 -21.74 2.82
N ARG A 255 12.16 -22.27 4.04
CA ARG A 255 13.30 -22.73 4.83
C ARG A 255 14.00 -23.95 4.23
N SER A 256 13.28 -24.83 3.53
CA SER A 256 13.92 -25.93 2.79
C SER A 256 14.74 -25.45 1.59
N VAL A 257 14.29 -24.42 0.89
CA VAL A 257 14.97 -23.86 -0.29
C VAL A 257 16.06 -22.84 0.09
N TYR A 258 15.85 -22.09 1.16
CA TYR A 258 16.71 -21.04 1.72
C TYR A 258 16.98 -21.35 3.21
N PRO A 259 17.95 -22.24 3.52
CA PRO A 259 18.16 -22.77 4.88
C PRO A 259 18.43 -21.72 5.96
N LEU A 260 19.01 -20.58 5.58
CA LEU A 260 19.34 -19.46 6.47
C LEU A 260 18.25 -18.36 6.52
N SER A 261 17.04 -18.62 6.00
CA SER A 261 15.90 -17.72 6.21
C SER A 261 15.39 -17.80 7.65
N SER A 262 14.82 -16.70 8.15
CA SER A 262 14.26 -16.64 9.50
C SER A 262 13.15 -17.68 9.70
N PRO A 263 13.23 -18.52 10.75
CA PRO A 263 12.20 -19.52 11.00
C PRO A 263 10.94 -18.87 11.56
N LEU A 264 9.79 -19.49 11.29
CA LEU A 264 8.58 -19.15 12.03
C LEU A 264 8.81 -19.38 13.53
N PRO A 265 8.26 -18.52 14.40
CA PRO A 265 8.35 -18.71 15.83
C PRO A 265 7.66 -20.02 16.24
N ALA A 266 8.18 -20.65 17.30
CA ALA A 266 7.68 -21.94 17.80
C ALA A 266 6.24 -21.85 18.32
N SER A 267 5.79 -20.66 18.72
CA SER A 267 4.42 -20.41 19.17
C SER A 267 3.94 -19.03 18.75
N PRO A 268 2.62 -18.81 18.59
CA PRO A 268 2.07 -17.47 18.36
C PRO A 268 2.36 -16.49 19.51
N LEU A 269 2.50 -16.99 20.74
CA LEU A 269 2.77 -16.18 21.94
C LEU A 269 4.19 -15.63 21.98
N THR A 270 5.12 -16.23 21.22
CA THR A 270 6.51 -15.77 21.12
C THR A 270 6.73 -14.98 19.83
N TRP A 271 5.67 -14.58 19.13
CA TRP A 271 5.74 -13.84 17.89
C TRP A 271 5.76 -12.33 18.15
N ASP A 272 6.90 -11.84 18.62
CA ASP A 272 7.15 -10.41 18.76
C ASP A 272 7.98 -9.87 17.59
N ILE A 273 7.44 -8.85 16.92
CA ILE A 273 8.11 -8.15 15.81
C ILE A 273 8.90 -6.94 16.36
N GLN A 274 8.34 -6.25 17.36
CA GLN A 274 9.03 -5.15 18.04
C GLN A 274 9.94 -5.64 19.17
N LYS A 275 11.11 -5.01 19.29
CA LYS A 275 12.02 -5.19 20.45
C LYS A 275 11.68 -4.28 21.63
N ALA A 276 11.00 -3.16 21.39
CA ALA A 276 10.62 -2.18 22.41
C ALA A 276 9.11 -1.93 22.33
N PRO A 277 8.40 -1.86 23.47
CA PRO A 277 6.95 -1.73 23.47
C PRO A 277 6.50 -0.37 22.95
N TRP A 278 5.54 -0.38 22.02
CA TRP A 278 4.81 0.81 21.63
C TRP A 278 3.97 1.36 22.79
N VAL A 279 4.26 2.59 23.22
CA VAL A 279 3.51 3.24 24.30
C VAL A 279 2.26 3.91 23.71
N ALA A 280 1.07 3.40 24.06
CA ALA A 280 -0.20 3.99 23.63
C ALA A 280 -0.57 5.22 24.48
N ASP A 281 0.07 6.36 24.22
CA ASP A 281 -0.26 7.65 24.85
C ASP A 281 -0.98 8.62 23.89
N ARG A 282 -1.45 9.75 24.42
CA ARG A 282 -2.17 10.76 23.63
C ARG A 282 -1.29 11.41 22.54
N ALA A 283 0.00 11.58 22.81
CA ALA A 283 0.93 12.17 21.84
C ALA A 283 1.15 11.21 20.66
N GLN A 284 1.30 9.92 20.93
CA GLN A 284 1.41 8.87 19.92
C GLN A 284 0.11 8.71 19.14
N ALA A 285 -1.06 8.80 19.78
CA ALA A 285 -2.34 8.77 19.06
C ALA A 285 -2.46 9.93 18.04
N GLY A 286 -2.03 11.14 18.43
CA GLY A 286 -1.99 12.29 17.53
C GLY A 286 -1.00 12.11 16.37
N LEU A 287 0.17 11.52 16.66
CA LEU A 287 1.20 11.22 15.67
C LEU A 287 0.72 10.15 14.66
N VAL A 288 0.10 9.07 15.14
CA VAL A 288 -0.47 8.01 14.29
C VAL A 288 -1.58 8.57 13.41
N GLY A 289 -2.49 9.36 13.97
CA GLY A 289 -3.55 10.00 13.18
C GLY A 289 -2.99 10.89 12.08
N ARG A 290 -1.92 11.63 12.36
CA ARG A 290 -1.20 12.45 11.37
C ARG A 290 -0.57 11.59 10.28
N GLU A 291 0.15 10.53 10.62
CA GLU A 291 0.79 9.65 9.63
C GLU A 291 -0.23 8.87 8.79
N LEU A 292 -1.34 8.48 9.39
CA LEU A 292 -2.41 7.73 8.74
C LEU A 292 -3.19 8.56 7.72
N PHE A 293 -3.52 9.81 8.07
CA PHE A 293 -4.44 10.63 7.28
C PHE A 293 -3.77 11.80 6.56
N LEU A 294 -2.54 12.17 6.89
CA LEU A 294 -1.89 13.33 6.29
C LEU A 294 -0.50 13.00 5.71
N SER A 295 0.46 12.61 6.56
CA SER A 295 1.85 12.51 6.14
C SER A 295 2.10 11.41 5.11
N ASN A 296 1.21 10.42 5.01
CA ASN A 296 1.29 9.38 3.98
C ASN A 296 0.95 9.88 2.57
N ILE A 297 0.21 10.97 2.45
CA ILE A 297 -0.22 11.58 1.18
C ILE A 297 0.53 12.89 0.93
N VAL A 298 0.68 13.73 1.95
CA VAL A 298 1.31 15.06 1.86
C VAL A 298 2.59 15.07 2.68
N ALA A 299 3.73 15.28 2.02
CA ALA A 299 5.03 15.27 2.69
C ALA A 299 5.12 16.34 3.80
N PRO A 300 5.74 16.00 4.96
CA PRO A 300 5.99 16.96 6.04
C PRO A 300 6.91 18.09 5.58
N HIS A 301 6.89 19.24 6.28
CA HIS A 301 7.62 20.44 5.87
C HIS A 301 9.14 20.29 5.96
N SER A 302 9.64 19.73 7.07
CA SER A 302 11.07 19.73 7.39
C SER A 302 11.62 18.34 7.69
N ILE A 303 12.83 18.15 7.19
CA ILE A 303 13.67 16.99 7.45
C ILE A 303 14.74 17.42 8.46
N ALA A 304 15.06 16.55 9.41
CA ALA A 304 16.20 16.71 10.30
C ALA A 304 17.24 15.64 10.01
N THR A 305 18.48 15.98 10.35
CA THR A 305 19.55 15.00 10.49
C THR A 305 19.89 14.86 11.96
N GLU A 306 19.76 13.66 12.50
CA GLU A 306 20.17 13.37 13.88
C GLU A 306 21.52 12.65 13.91
N PRO A 307 22.41 12.97 14.87
CA PRO A 307 23.61 12.19 15.09
C PRO A 307 23.24 10.80 15.60
N ASP A 308 23.65 9.77 14.86
CA ASP A 308 23.49 8.39 15.27
C ASP A 308 24.61 8.00 16.24
N ALA A 309 24.26 8.02 17.54
CA ALA A 309 25.16 7.65 18.62
C ALA A 309 25.63 6.19 18.54
N SER A 310 24.90 5.32 17.85
CA SER A 310 25.22 3.89 17.74
C SER A 310 26.27 3.58 16.66
N PHE A 311 26.60 4.53 15.79
CA PHE A 311 27.55 4.33 14.69
C PHE A 311 28.55 5.49 14.46
N GLY A 312 28.86 6.29 15.50
CA GLY A 312 29.98 7.25 15.52
C GLY A 312 29.85 8.44 14.55
N ASN A 313 29.50 9.63 15.06
CA ASN A 313 29.43 10.92 14.33
C ASN A 313 28.60 10.93 13.01
N ARG A 314 27.73 9.94 12.76
CA ARG A 314 26.96 9.82 11.51
C ARG A 314 25.61 10.52 11.61
N ARG A 315 25.04 10.92 10.47
CA ARG A 315 23.73 11.58 10.39
C ARG A 315 22.68 10.64 9.79
N ARG A 316 21.55 10.49 10.47
CA ARG A 316 20.34 9.80 9.96
C ARG A 316 19.29 10.81 9.55
N VAL A 317 18.61 10.57 8.44
CA VAL A 317 17.51 11.41 7.97
C VAL A 317 16.23 11.02 8.70
N VAL A 318 15.69 11.96 9.49
CA VAL A 318 14.48 11.78 10.30
C VAL A 318 13.46 12.88 10.00
N LEU A 319 12.21 12.60 10.32
CA LEU A 319 11.13 13.58 10.22
C LEU A 319 11.14 14.47 11.46
N GLN A 320 11.11 15.79 11.26
CA GLN A 320 10.91 16.72 12.37
C GLN A 320 9.46 16.72 12.86
N GLU A 321 9.27 17.19 14.09
CA GLU A 321 7.94 17.52 14.60
C GLU A 321 7.34 18.69 13.81
N ALA A 322 6.05 18.60 13.49
CA ALA A 322 5.38 19.59 12.64
C ALA A 322 5.21 20.93 13.38
N GLN A 323 5.76 22.01 12.82
CA GLN A 323 5.58 23.37 13.33
C GLN A 323 4.31 24.02 12.75
N TRP A 324 3.22 24.04 13.53
CA TRP A 324 1.90 24.51 13.05
C TRP A 324 1.73 26.03 12.98
N SER A 325 2.65 26.82 13.53
CA SER A 325 2.52 28.29 13.62
C SER A 325 2.73 29.07 12.31
N LYS A 326 3.40 28.52 11.29
CA LYS A 326 3.71 29.23 10.02
C LYS A 326 2.81 28.83 8.85
N LEU A 327 2.04 29.72 8.23
CA LEU A 327 1.31 29.39 6.99
C LEU A 327 2.30 29.11 5.85
N ASP A 328 2.23 27.92 5.25
CA ASP A 328 3.10 27.49 4.15
C ASP A 328 2.31 26.65 3.13
N LEU A 329 2.83 26.51 1.91
CA LEU A 329 2.25 25.70 0.82
C LEU A 329 1.91 24.28 1.30
N GLN A 330 2.77 23.67 2.12
CA GLN A 330 2.55 22.35 2.69
C GLN A 330 1.23 22.27 3.48
N LYS A 331 0.89 23.32 4.23
CA LYS A 331 -0.38 23.41 4.98
C LYS A 331 -1.56 23.70 4.07
N GLY A 332 -1.37 24.44 2.98
CA GLY A 332 -2.39 24.63 1.96
C GLY A 332 -2.77 23.31 1.29
N VAL A 333 -1.78 22.52 0.88
CA VAL A 333 -1.99 21.18 0.31
C VAL A 333 -2.63 20.23 1.34
N GLY A 334 -2.14 20.26 2.57
CA GLY A 334 -2.74 19.50 3.68
C GLY A 334 -4.18 19.90 3.97
N ALA A 335 -4.52 21.19 3.94
CA ALA A 335 -5.88 21.68 4.14
C ALA A 335 -6.84 21.23 3.03
N ALA A 336 -6.39 21.24 1.78
CA ALA A 336 -7.17 20.69 0.66
C ALA A 336 -7.46 19.20 0.85
N TRP A 337 -6.45 18.41 1.28
CA TRP A 337 -6.64 17.00 1.61
C TRP A 337 -7.60 16.80 2.80
N PHE A 338 -7.47 17.60 3.87
CA PHE A 338 -8.38 17.53 5.01
C PHE A 338 -9.82 17.86 4.63
N LEU A 339 -10.05 18.81 3.73
CA LEU A 339 -11.38 19.10 3.22
C LEU A 339 -11.96 17.90 2.45
N LEU A 340 -11.15 17.25 1.63
CA LEU A 340 -11.54 16.02 0.94
C LEU A 340 -11.86 14.90 1.94
N LEU A 341 -11.01 14.69 2.95
CA LEU A 341 -11.23 13.70 4.01
C LEU A 341 -12.51 13.99 4.81
N ALA A 342 -12.77 15.23 5.18
CA ALA A 342 -13.96 15.61 5.93
C ALA A 342 -15.24 15.28 5.15
N LEU A 343 -15.26 15.61 3.85
CA LEU A 343 -16.35 15.21 2.95
C LEU A 343 -16.43 13.69 2.82
N SER A 344 -15.31 13.00 2.71
CA SER A 344 -15.29 11.55 2.64
C SER A 344 -15.82 10.88 3.90
N PHE A 345 -15.48 11.37 5.10
CA PHE A 345 -15.99 10.82 6.35
C PHE A 345 -17.51 10.97 6.47
N ALA A 346 -18.07 12.12 6.09
CA ALA A 346 -19.51 12.30 6.03
C ALA A 346 -20.18 11.25 5.13
N GLY A 347 -19.58 10.98 3.97
CA GLY A 347 -20.10 10.02 3.00
C GLY A 347 -19.89 8.56 3.38
N LEU A 348 -18.79 8.25 4.08
CA LEU A 348 -18.50 6.92 4.58
C LEU A 348 -19.57 6.45 5.57
N ILE A 349 -20.09 7.34 6.43
CA ILE A 349 -21.18 7.01 7.36
C ILE A 349 -22.41 6.51 6.59
N TRP A 350 -22.78 7.18 5.50
CA TRP A 350 -23.93 6.78 4.68
C TRP A 350 -23.65 5.55 3.82
N ARG A 351 -22.41 5.37 3.35
CA ARG A 351 -22.05 4.26 2.47
C ARG A 351 -21.87 2.95 3.24
N ALA A 352 -21.27 3.01 4.42
CA ALA A 352 -21.00 1.86 5.27
C ALA A 352 -22.29 1.13 5.69
N GLN A 353 -23.42 1.83 5.78
CA GLN A 353 -24.72 1.21 6.07
C GLN A 353 -25.26 0.32 4.93
N LEU A 354 -24.77 0.51 3.71
CA LEU A 354 -25.31 -0.11 2.50
C LEU A 354 -24.35 -1.08 1.82
N ASP A 355 -23.04 -0.85 1.97
CA ASP A 355 -22.01 -1.55 1.21
C ASP A 355 -21.02 -2.28 2.13
N PRO A 356 -21.09 -3.63 2.20
CA PRO A 356 -20.18 -4.45 3.00
C PRO A 356 -18.71 -4.24 2.66
N PHE A 357 -18.38 -3.89 1.41
CA PHE A 357 -17.00 -3.61 1.01
C PHE A 357 -16.44 -2.39 1.73
N THR A 358 -17.26 -1.33 1.83
CA THR A 358 -16.86 -0.10 2.53
C THR A 358 -16.59 -0.37 4.01
N LEU A 359 -17.41 -1.19 4.67
CA LEU A 359 -17.16 -1.65 6.04
C LEU A 359 -15.87 -2.45 6.15
N GLY A 360 -15.60 -3.35 5.21
CA GLY A 360 -14.35 -4.12 5.15
C GLY A 360 -13.13 -3.21 5.08
N ILE A 361 -13.13 -2.20 4.21
CA ILE A 361 -12.02 -1.23 4.10
C ILE A 361 -11.83 -0.43 5.39
N VAL A 362 -12.91 0.05 6.01
CA VAL A 362 -12.83 0.76 7.30
C VAL A 362 -12.27 -0.16 8.39
N ALA A 363 -12.73 -1.42 8.46
CA ALA A 363 -12.23 -2.39 9.41
C ALA A 363 -10.74 -2.71 9.21
N VAL A 364 -10.27 -2.77 7.97
CA VAL A 364 -8.83 -2.90 7.63
C VAL A 364 -8.02 -1.72 8.17
N ILE A 365 -8.51 -0.48 8.02
CA ILE A 365 -7.83 0.71 8.57
C ILE A 365 -7.77 0.63 10.10
N VAL A 366 -8.89 0.30 10.75
CA VAL A 366 -8.95 0.13 12.21
C VAL A 366 -7.97 -0.95 12.69
N TRP A 367 -7.87 -2.06 11.96
CA TRP A 367 -6.91 -3.10 12.26
C TRP A 367 -5.47 -2.59 12.19
N PHE A 368 -5.08 -1.88 11.14
CA PHE A 368 -3.70 -1.41 11.03
C PHE A 368 -3.31 -0.49 12.19
N ILE A 369 -4.24 0.35 12.67
CA ILE A 369 -4.05 1.16 13.87
C ILE A 369 -3.92 0.28 15.12
N ALA A 370 -4.84 -0.67 15.28
CA ALA A 370 -4.87 -1.56 16.45
C ALA A 370 -3.65 -2.49 16.53
N ALA A 371 -3.05 -2.82 15.38
CA ALA A 371 -1.88 -3.67 15.27
C ALA A 371 -0.56 -2.88 15.34
N LEU A 372 -0.57 -1.54 15.37
CA LEU A 372 0.66 -0.75 15.54
C LEU A 372 1.48 -1.13 16.77
N PRO A 373 0.90 -1.48 17.93
CA PRO A 373 1.69 -1.94 19.06
C PRO A 373 2.48 -3.23 18.83
N TRP A 374 2.13 -3.99 17.80
CA TRP A 374 2.78 -5.27 17.48
C TRP A 374 3.94 -5.11 16.49
N TYR A 375 3.83 -4.24 15.47
CA TYR A 375 4.84 -4.10 14.41
C TYR A 375 5.35 -2.66 14.18
N GLY A 376 4.65 -1.64 14.69
CA GLY A 376 4.94 -0.22 14.45
C GLY A 376 6.28 0.25 15.00
N ASP A 377 7.12 0.87 14.18
CA ASP A 377 8.36 1.50 14.65
C ASP A 377 8.26 3.00 14.37
N ARG A 378 8.43 3.83 15.42
CA ARG A 378 8.36 5.29 15.29
C ARG A 378 9.35 5.81 14.24
N SER A 379 10.52 5.19 14.11
CA SER A 379 11.53 5.58 13.14
C SER A 379 11.11 5.25 11.70
N LYS A 380 10.33 4.18 11.50
CA LYS A 380 9.90 3.63 10.20
C LYS A 380 8.45 3.97 9.84
N LEU A 381 7.73 4.73 10.67
CA LEU A 381 6.29 4.87 10.57
C LEU A 381 5.81 5.39 9.20
N LEU A 382 6.58 6.29 8.58
CA LEU A 382 6.30 6.78 7.22
C LEU A 382 6.42 5.68 6.16
N LEU A 383 7.39 4.76 6.28
CA LEU A 383 7.58 3.64 5.36
C LEU A 383 6.49 2.58 5.55
N GLN A 384 6.16 2.29 6.81
CA GLN A 384 5.07 1.40 7.20
C GLN A 384 3.71 1.91 6.71
N ALA A 385 3.58 3.23 6.49
CA ALA A 385 2.36 3.81 5.95
C ALA A 385 1.95 3.27 4.59
N CYS A 386 2.85 2.67 3.82
CA CYS A 386 2.51 1.94 2.60
C CYS A 386 1.45 0.84 2.83
N LEU A 387 1.37 0.25 4.04
CA LEU A 387 0.39 -0.78 4.37
C LEU A 387 -1.06 -0.25 4.34
N TRP A 388 -1.30 0.90 4.95
CA TRP A 388 -2.65 1.44 5.14
C TRP A 388 -3.03 2.51 4.12
N THR A 389 -2.06 3.12 3.42
CA THR A 389 -2.32 4.20 2.45
C THR A 389 -3.29 3.79 1.35
N PRO A 390 -3.18 2.60 0.72
CA PRO A 390 -4.18 2.13 -0.24
C PRO A 390 -5.59 2.10 0.36
N ALA A 391 -5.74 1.57 1.57
CA ALA A 391 -7.03 1.49 2.25
C ALA A 391 -7.61 2.89 2.57
N VAL A 392 -6.76 3.82 3.04
CA VAL A 392 -7.16 5.21 3.32
C VAL A 392 -7.63 5.91 2.04
N VAL A 393 -6.90 5.78 0.93
CA VAL A 393 -7.30 6.40 -0.34
C VAL A 393 -8.58 5.77 -0.89
N ILE A 394 -8.72 4.44 -0.79
CA ILE A 394 -9.96 3.75 -1.19
C ILE A 394 -11.13 4.26 -0.34
N ALA A 395 -11.01 4.28 0.99
CA ALA A 395 -12.04 4.80 1.88
C ALA A 395 -12.39 6.26 1.55
N THR A 396 -11.38 7.09 1.29
CA THR A 396 -11.56 8.48 0.88
C THR A 396 -12.40 8.57 -0.39
N GLY A 397 -12.07 7.79 -1.43
CA GLY A 397 -12.85 7.78 -2.67
C GLY A 397 -14.28 7.26 -2.49
N LEU A 398 -14.45 6.15 -1.78
CA LEU A 398 -15.76 5.57 -1.50
C LEU A 398 -16.69 6.56 -0.78
N GLY A 399 -16.16 7.24 0.24
CA GLY A 399 -16.86 8.27 0.99
C GLY A 399 -17.16 9.52 0.15
N LEU A 400 -16.15 10.01 -0.58
CA LEU A 400 -16.30 11.23 -1.39
C LEU A 400 -17.42 11.08 -2.39
N GLU A 401 -17.49 9.95 -3.10
CA GLU A 401 -18.56 9.70 -4.06
C GLU A 401 -19.93 9.71 -3.41
N ARG A 402 -20.06 9.10 -2.23
CA ARG A 402 -21.35 9.07 -1.54
C ARG A 402 -21.79 10.46 -1.09
N SER A 403 -20.87 11.28 -0.60
CA SER A 403 -21.14 12.68 -0.27
C SER A 403 -21.54 13.49 -1.50
N LEU A 404 -20.88 13.26 -2.63
CA LEU A 404 -21.19 13.93 -3.88
C LEU A 404 -22.53 13.51 -4.49
N GLU A 405 -23.00 12.28 -4.24
CA GLU A 405 -24.37 11.87 -4.57
C GLU A 405 -25.40 12.65 -3.76
N HIS A 406 -25.12 12.90 -2.47
CA HIS A 406 -26.00 13.68 -1.61
C HIS A 406 -25.98 15.18 -1.93
N TRP A 407 -24.81 15.72 -2.30
CA TRP A 407 -24.61 17.11 -2.67
C TRP A 407 -24.14 17.26 -4.13
N PRO A 408 -25.03 17.11 -5.12
CA PRO A 408 -24.64 17.09 -6.52
C PRO A 408 -24.05 18.42 -7.02
N LYS A 409 -24.42 19.55 -6.41
CA LYS A 409 -23.95 20.90 -6.80
C LYS A 409 -22.44 21.08 -6.61
N ILE A 410 -21.81 20.35 -5.68
CA ILE A 410 -20.38 20.46 -5.38
C ILE A 410 -19.53 19.44 -6.17
N LYS A 411 -20.12 18.59 -7.02
CA LYS A 411 -19.40 17.57 -7.82
C LYS A 411 -18.26 18.16 -8.66
N LEU A 412 -18.54 19.23 -9.41
CA LEU A 412 -17.56 19.87 -10.26
C LEU A 412 -16.48 20.60 -9.42
N PRO A 413 -16.84 21.48 -8.46
CA PRO A 413 -15.86 22.11 -7.57
C PRO A 413 -14.92 21.12 -6.89
N ILE A 414 -15.45 20.01 -6.37
CA ILE A 414 -14.64 18.99 -5.68
C ILE A 414 -13.74 18.22 -6.66
N THR A 415 -14.19 17.98 -7.89
CA THR A 415 -13.34 17.34 -8.90
C THR A 415 -12.19 18.27 -9.30
N VAL A 416 -12.44 19.58 -9.42
CA VAL A 416 -11.39 20.59 -9.68
C VAL A 416 -10.45 20.70 -8.49
N LEU A 417 -10.96 20.73 -7.27
CA LEU A 417 -10.15 20.73 -6.04
C LEU A 417 -9.25 19.50 -5.98
N LEU A 418 -9.76 18.30 -6.29
CA LEU A 418 -8.99 17.07 -6.31
C LEU A 418 -7.87 17.13 -7.37
N ALA A 419 -8.15 17.67 -8.56
CA ALA A 419 -7.12 17.83 -9.60
C ALA A 419 -6.03 18.84 -9.18
N ALA A 420 -6.43 19.99 -8.62
CA ALA A 420 -5.50 20.99 -8.10
C ALA A 420 -4.67 20.45 -6.94
N PHE A 421 -5.30 19.68 -6.04
CA PHE A 421 -4.64 18.99 -4.96
C PHE A 421 -3.57 18.04 -5.47
N VAL A 422 -3.90 17.16 -6.42
CA VAL A 422 -2.95 16.21 -7.01
C VAL A 422 -1.74 16.92 -7.63
N ALA A 423 -1.96 17.99 -8.39
CA ALA A 423 -0.87 18.77 -8.98
C ALA A 423 0.05 19.39 -7.91
N ALA A 424 -0.53 19.97 -6.87
CA ALA A 424 0.21 20.56 -5.77
C ALA A 424 0.93 19.51 -4.90
N GLN A 425 0.30 18.36 -4.68
CA GLN A 425 0.84 17.21 -3.95
C GLN A 425 2.08 16.65 -4.65
N ILE A 426 2.01 16.36 -5.95
CA ILE A 426 3.15 15.86 -6.73
C ILE A 426 4.32 16.84 -6.62
N THR A 427 4.07 18.13 -6.83
CA THR A 427 5.10 19.17 -6.76
C THR A 427 5.75 19.22 -5.38
N ARG A 428 4.95 19.22 -4.31
CA ARG A 428 5.46 19.26 -2.93
C ARG A 428 6.26 18.01 -2.57
N ASN A 429 5.73 16.84 -2.89
CA ASN A 429 6.35 15.58 -2.54
C ASN A 429 7.64 15.34 -3.34
N TRP A 430 7.70 15.83 -4.59
CA TRP A 430 8.95 15.87 -5.34
C TRP A 430 10.01 16.75 -4.68
N MET A 431 9.64 17.98 -4.27
CA MET A 431 10.58 18.86 -3.54
C MET A 431 11.09 18.21 -2.25
N PHE A 432 10.21 17.53 -1.51
CA PHE A 432 10.60 16.77 -0.32
C PHE A 432 11.61 15.66 -0.64
N ILE A 433 11.41 14.89 -1.72
CA ILE A 433 12.36 13.85 -2.14
C ILE A 433 13.71 14.45 -2.53
N GLN A 434 13.74 15.60 -3.20
CA GLN A 434 15.00 16.29 -3.54
C GLN A 434 15.73 16.78 -2.28
N GLU A 435 14.99 17.25 -1.27
CA GLU A 435 15.55 17.63 0.03
C GLU A 435 16.13 16.40 0.76
N VAL A 436 15.39 15.28 0.79
CA VAL A 436 15.90 13.99 1.31
C VAL A 436 17.20 13.61 0.62
N LEU A 437 17.23 13.60 -0.72
CA LEU A 437 18.40 13.23 -1.51
C LEU A 437 19.61 14.10 -1.19
N THR A 438 19.39 15.39 -0.98
CA THR A 438 20.46 16.33 -0.61
C THR A 438 21.02 16.00 0.77
N GLN A 439 20.14 15.75 1.76
CA GLN A 439 20.56 15.42 3.12
C GLN A 439 21.27 14.07 3.23
N VAL A 440 20.85 13.06 2.44
CA VAL A 440 21.48 11.74 2.43
C VAL A 440 22.89 11.76 1.82
N ARG A 441 23.19 12.74 0.95
CA ARG A 441 24.51 12.90 0.31
C ARG A 441 25.54 13.63 1.19
N LEU A 442 25.07 14.46 2.11
CA LEU A 442 25.89 15.21 3.08
C LEU A 442 26.27 14.32 4.27
#